data_AF-A0A956NL98-F1
#
_entry.id   AF-A0A956NL98-F1
#
_cell.length_a   1.000
_cell.length_b   1.000
_cell.length_c   1.000
_cell.angle_alpha   90.00
_cell.angle_beta   90.00
_cell.angle_gamma   90.00
#
_symmetry.space_group_name_H-M   'P 1'
#
loop_
_entity.id
_entity.type
_entity.pdbx_description
1 polymer ?
#
loop_
_entity_poly.entity_id
_entity_poly.type
_entity_poly.pdbx_seq_one_letter_code
_entity_poly.pdbx_strand_id
1 'polypeptide(L)'
;GLSPIQYQKELRLLEARKILVYEGLSVREAAFQVGYESASQFNREYSRLFGAPPAADAARIREAELESPASGHEAETAAPA
;
A
#
# COMPACT_ATOMS: atom_id res chain seq x y z
N GLY A 1 -14.28 20.39 6.97
CA GLY A 1 -13.43 19.99 5.83
C GLY A 1 -12.07 19.62 6.35
N LEU A 2 -11.38 18.68 5.69
CA LEU A 2 -9.99 18.33 6.03
C LEU A 2 -9.09 19.56 5.89
N SER A 3 -8.21 19.79 6.86
CA SER A 3 -7.17 20.80 6.68
C SER A 3 -6.20 20.36 5.58
N PRO A 4 -5.52 21.28 4.86
CA PRO A 4 -4.54 20.93 3.84
C PRO A 4 -3.48 19.92 4.33
N ILE A 5 -3.06 20.04 5.59
CA ILE A 5 -2.10 19.15 6.24
C ILE A 5 -2.70 17.74 6.44
N GLN A 6 -3.96 17.65 6.86
CA GLN A 6 -4.64 16.36 7.02
C GLN A 6 -4.81 15.66 5.67
N TYR A 7 -5.17 16.41 4.63
CA TYR A 7 -5.29 15.88 3.27
C TYR A 7 -3.94 15.37 2.73
N GLN A 8 -2.87 16.17 2.87
CA GLN A 8 -1.53 15.73 2.47
C GLN A 8 -1.11 14.44 3.19
N LYS A 9 -1.43 14.33 4.48
CA LYS A 9 -1.16 13.12 5.25
C LYS A 9 -1.91 11.91 4.72
N GLU A 10 -3.20 12.04 4.43
CA GLU A 10 -3.99 10.94 3.87
C GLU A 10 -3.42 10.48 2.52
N LEU A 11 -3.02 11.41 1.65
CA LEU A 11 -2.35 11.07 0.39
C LEU A 11 -1.05 10.28 0.60
N ARG A 12 -0.20 10.68 1.56
CA ARG A 12 1.03 9.94 1.89
C ARG A 12 0.75 8.53 2.38
N LEU A 13 -0.25 8.36 3.24
CA LEU A 13 -0.62 7.05 3.79
C LEU A 13 -1.24 6.14 2.72
N LEU A 14 -2.03 6.69 1.79
CA LEU A 14 -2.55 5.95 0.64
C LEU A 14 -1.44 5.49 -0.30
N GLU A 15 -0.44 6.34 -0.54
CA GLU A 15 0.70 5.97 -1.39
C GLU A 15 1.55 4.88 -0.73
N ALA A 16 1.78 4.97 0.59
CA ALA A 16 2.49 3.93 1.31
C ALA A 16 1.77 2.57 1.23
N ARG A 17 0.44 2.55 1.23
CA ARG A 17 -0.35 1.32 1.05
C ARG A 17 -0.10 0.68 -0.30
N LYS A 18 -0.05 1.47 -1.38
CA LYS A 18 0.26 0.94 -2.72
C LYS A 18 1.66 0.34 -2.78
N ILE A 19 2.65 1.07 -2.28
CA ILE A 19 4.04 0.60 -2.19
C ILE A 19 4.11 -0.74 -1.45
N LEU A 20 3.46 -0.84 -0.29
CA LEU A 20 3.48 -2.06 0.53
C LEU A 20 2.78 -3.24 -0.13
N VAL A 21 1.74 -2.99 -0.94
CA VAL A 21 0.98 -4.04 -1.63
C VAL A 21 1.72 -4.52 -2.88
N TYR A 22 2.18 -3.58 -3.72
CA TYR A 22 2.63 -3.86 -5.10
C TYR A 22 4.15 -3.82 -5.31
N GLU A 23 4.89 -3.07 -4.51
CA GLU A 23 6.34 -2.88 -4.71
C GLU A 23 7.19 -3.79 -3.80
N GLY A 24 6.57 -4.52 -2.87
CA GLY A 24 7.26 -5.48 -2.01
C GLY A 24 8.22 -4.88 -0.98
N LEU A 25 8.19 -3.55 -0.80
CA LEU A 25 9.05 -2.87 0.17
C LEU A 25 8.64 -3.16 1.61
N SER A 26 9.60 -3.04 2.53
CA SER A 26 9.32 -3.13 3.97
C SER A 26 8.53 -1.93 4.47
N VAL A 27 7.84 -2.11 5.61
CA VAL A 27 7.14 -1.02 6.32
C VAL A 27 8.05 0.17 6.61
N ARG A 28 9.33 -0.08 6.89
CA ARG A 28 10.32 0.96 7.18
C ARG A 28 10.66 1.75 5.92
N GLU A 29 10.91 1.08 4.81
CA GLU A 29 11.24 1.73 3.53
C GLU A 29 10.07 2.56 3.00
N ALA A 30 8.86 1.98 2.99
CA ALA A 30 7.65 2.71 2.57
C ALA A 30 7.42 3.97 3.42
N ALA A 31 7.62 3.90 4.74
CA ALA A 31 7.49 5.07 5.62
C ALA A 31 8.44 6.21 5.22
N PHE A 32 9.72 5.91 4.98
CA PHE A 32 10.69 6.93 4.58
C PHE A 32 10.42 7.46 3.16
N GLN A 33 10.02 6.59 2.23
CA GLN A 33 9.72 6.97 0.85
C GLN A 33 8.53 7.96 0.76
N VAL A 34 7.53 7.83 1.64
CA VAL A 34 6.42 8.78 1.71
C VAL A 34 6.66 9.97 2.65
N GLY A 35 7.89 10.13 3.15
CA GLY A 35 8.32 11.31 3.89
C GLY A 35 8.03 11.31 5.39
N TYR A 36 7.91 10.14 6.02
CA TYR A 36 7.93 10.02 7.48
C TYR A 36 9.36 9.89 8.01
N GLU A 37 9.70 10.65 9.04
CA GLU A 37 11.01 10.55 9.73
C GLU A 37 11.08 9.38 10.71
N SER A 38 9.93 8.81 11.08
CA SER A 38 9.83 7.73 12.05
C SER A 38 8.85 6.65 11.61
N ALA A 39 9.34 5.42 11.46
CA ALA A 39 8.52 4.25 11.19
C ALA A 39 7.46 3.99 12.29
N SER A 40 7.75 4.36 13.54
CA SER A 40 6.78 4.22 14.64
C SER A 40 5.65 5.24 14.56
N GLN A 41 5.94 6.47 14.13
CA GLN A 41 4.90 7.47 13.85
C GLN A 41 4.02 7.03 12.69
N PHE A 42 4.65 6.61 11.59
CA PHE A 42 3.97 6.07 10.42
C PHE A 42 3.00 4.94 10.80
N ASN A 43 3.48 3.93 11.54
CA ASN A 43 2.65 2.79 11.97
C ASN A 43 1.38 3.21 12.71
N ARG A 44 1.49 4.16 13.65
CA ARG A 44 0.33 4.64 14.42
C ARG A 44 -0.66 5.40 13.54
N GLU A 45 -0.18 6.28 12.68
CA GLU A 45 -1.07 7.07 11.82
C GLU A 45 -1.72 6.22 10.73
N TYR A 46 -0.98 5.27 10.17
CA TYR A 46 -1.49 4.28 9.22
C TYR A 46 -2.60 3.44 9.86
N SER A 47 -2.33 2.87 11.04
CA SER A 47 -3.32 2.04 11.75
C SER A 47 -4.57 2.82 12.12
N ARG A 48 -4.43 4.10 12.46
CA ARG A 48 -5.57 5.00 12.72
C ARG A 48 -6.43 5.25 11.48
N LEU A 49 -5.82 5.32 10.29
CA LEU A 49 -6.54 5.59 9.04
C LEU A 49 -7.16 4.32 8.45
N PHE A 50 -6.43 3.20 8.44
CA PHE A 50 -6.82 1.96 7.77
C PHE A 50 -7.34 0.85 8.70
N GLY A 51 -7.30 1.07 10.01
CA GLY A 51 -7.80 0.12 11.01
C GLY A 51 -6.89 -1.11 11.25
N ALA A 52 -5.74 -1.19 10.60
CA ALA A 52 -4.78 -2.29 10.76
C ALA A 52 -3.34 -1.82 10.58
N PRO A 53 -2.35 -2.53 11.18
CA PRO A 53 -0.94 -2.25 10.93
C PRO A 53 -0.58 -2.42 9.45
N PRO A 54 0.40 -1.66 8.92
CA PRO A 54 0.74 -1.65 7.49
C PRO A 54 1.08 -3.02 6.91
N ALA A 55 1.86 -3.82 7.62
CA ALA A 55 2.24 -5.17 7.16
C ALA A 55 1.02 -6.12 7.07
N ALA A 56 0.14 -6.08 8.08
CA ALA A 56 -1.05 -6.93 8.12
C ALA A 56 -2.09 -6.49 7.08
N ASP A 57 -2.26 -5.19 6.87
CA ASP A 57 -3.14 -4.66 5.83
C ASP A 57 -2.66 -5.05 4.43
N ALA A 58 -1.38 -4.89 4.14
CA ALA A 58 -0.81 -5.26 2.85
C ALA A 58 -0.91 -6.77 2.57
N ALA A 59 -0.67 -7.62 3.59
CA ALA A 59 -0.85 -9.06 3.46
C ALA A 59 -2.29 -9.44 3.12
N ARG A 60 -3.27 -8.87 3.84
CA ARG A 60 -4.70 -9.11 3.60
C ARG A 60 -5.15 -8.66 2.20
N ILE A 61 -4.63 -7.53 1.70
CA ILE A 61 -4.98 -7.05 0.35
C ILE A 61 -4.45 -8.01 -0.71
N ARG A 62 -3.18 -8.44 -0.61
CA ARG A 62 -2.60 -9.41 -1.54
C ARG A 62 -3.34 -10.75 -1.53
N GLU A 63 -3.73 -11.22 -0.34
CA GLU A 63 -4.53 -12.44 -0.21
C GLU A 63 -5.90 -12.29 -0.89
N ALA A 64 -6.60 -11.16 -0.65
CA ALA A 64 -7.87 -10.88 -1.31
C ALA A 64 -7.74 -10.75 -2.85
N GLU A 65 -6.62 -10.23 -3.36
CA GLU A 65 -6.33 -10.17 -4.81
C GLU A 65 -6.03 -11.55 -5.40
N LEU A 66 -5.46 -12.48 -4.63
CA LEU A 66 -5.29 -13.87 -5.06
C LEU A 66 -6.62 -14.64 -5.10
N GLU A 67 -7.54 -14.32 -4.20
CA GLU A 67 -8.87 -14.95 -4.12
C GLU A 67 -9.87 -14.40 -5.16
N SER A 68 -9.62 -13.21 -5.71
CA SER A 68 -10.34 -12.68 -6.88
C SER A 68 -9.49 -12.78 -8.14
N PRO A 69 -9.70 -13.78 -9.02
CA PRO A 69 -9.10 -13.79 -10.36
C PRO A 69 -9.79 -12.77 -11.28
N ALA A 70 -9.99 -11.54 -10.80
CA ALA A 70 -10.46 -10.46 -11.63
C ALA A 70 -9.27 -9.89 -12.42
N SER A 71 -9.27 -10.24 -13.71
CA SER A 71 -8.41 -9.73 -14.79
C SER A 71 -6.98 -10.26 -14.79
N GLY A 72 -6.83 -11.40 -15.47
CA GLY A 72 -5.55 -11.86 -15.97
C GLY A 72 -4.83 -10.75 -16.72
N HIS A 73 -3.59 -10.50 -16.33
CA HIS A 73 -2.61 -9.98 -17.26
C HIS A 73 -2.46 -11.06 -18.33
N GLU A 74 -2.89 -10.72 -19.54
CA GLU A 74 -2.80 -11.53 -20.76
C GLU A 74 -1.38 -12.07 -20.91
N ALA A 75 -1.14 -13.28 -20.40
CA ALA A 75 -0.19 -14.17 -21.01
C ALA A 75 -0.87 -14.68 -22.28
N GLU A 76 -0.12 -14.68 -23.39
CA GLU A 76 -0.43 -15.31 -24.67
C GLU A 76 -0.98 -14.40 -25.79
N THR A 77 -0.07 -13.65 -26.42
CA THR A 77 0.15 -13.85 -27.86
C THR A 77 1.58 -14.34 -28.09
N ALA A 78 1.84 -15.59 -27.72
CA ALA A 78 2.72 -16.41 -28.54
C ALA A 78 1.82 -16.98 -29.65
N ALA A 79 2.00 -16.52 -30.88
CA ALA A 79 1.54 -17.25 -32.04
C ALA A 79 2.76 -17.69 -32.85
N PRO A 80 2.85 -18.98 -33.22
CA PRO A 80 3.95 -19.55 -33.97
C PRO A 80 3.76 -19.31 -35.48
N ALA A 81 4.81 -18.86 -36.17
CA ALA A 81 5.14 -19.19 -37.56
C ALA A 81 6.56 -18.68 -37.86
#